data_AF-X1KL38-F1
#
_entry.id   AF-X1KL38-F1
#
_cell.length_a   1.000
_cell.length_b   1.000
_cell.length_c   1.000
_cell.angle_alpha   90.00
_cell.angle_beta   90.00
_cell.angle_gamma   90.00
#
_symmetry.space_group_name_H-M   'P 1'
#
loop_
_entity.id
_entity.type
_entity.pdbx_description
1 polymer ?
#
loop_
_entity_poly.entity_id
_entity_poly.type
_entity_poly.pdbx_seq_one_letter_code
_entity_poly.pdbx_strand_id
1 'polypeptide(L)'
;ALFSARDICADRNPLLYPVTKENVETAIPKIKEKPTPVGIRGESVEELVSLTTKLKEAGIEDVVLDPGSKNLLEAIRDQTFIRRAAIKQGFRPLGYPTIAFPCFIAENGLKEIMAASILINKFAGIIVLSNFDQYSLLPTLIQRLNIYTDPRFPMAVEEKYYEVLEPDEYSPVLVTSNWALTYFLVSSTVEATKVPAYVCVKDSEGLGVLTAWAAGKFGGDSVGAFIKKCGVADRVKHRKLIIPGKAARIKGELEDALNLEWEITVGPKETTGLGKFLPEFAKKLKG
;
A
#
# COMPACT_ATOMS: atom_id res chain seq x y z
N ALA A 1 30.80 12.67 -18.84
CA ALA A 1 29.58 13.18 -18.19
C ALA A 1 29.15 12.28 -17.04
N LEU A 2 28.66 11.04 -17.29
CA LEU A 2 28.11 10.16 -16.25
C LEU A 2 29.02 9.95 -15.02
N PHE A 3 30.28 9.54 -15.22
CA PHE A 3 31.22 9.32 -14.10
C PHE A 3 31.59 10.61 -13.36
N SER A 4 31.72 11.72 -14.08
CA SER A 4 31.98 13.03 -13.47
C SER A 4 30.80 13.48 -12.59
N ALA A 5 29.56 13.25 -13.04
CA ALA A 5 28.36 13.53 -12.25
C ALA A 5 28.24 12.60 -11.04
N ARG A 6 28.54 11.30 -11.21
CA ARG A 6 28.62 10.33 -10.11
C ARG A 6 29.57 10.82 -9.03
N ASP A 7 30.74 11.32 -9.39
CA ASP A 7 31.75 11.76 -8.42
C ASP A 7 31.29 12.95 -7.57
N ILE A 8 30.36 13.77 -8.06
CA ILE A 8 29.78 14.90 -7.32
C ILE A 8 28.79 14.43 -6.24
N CYS A 9 28.12 13.30 -6.44
CA CYS A 9 27.06 12.78 -5.55
C CYS A 9 27.29 11.33 -5.11
N ALA A 10 28.54 10.90 -5.06
CA ALA A 10 28.91 9.50 -4.77
C ALA A 10 28.45 9.05 -3.38
N ASP A 11 28.40 9.97 -2.42
CA ASP A 11 27.87 9.78 -1.06
C ASP A 11 26.41 9.36 -1.03
N ARG A 12 25.63 9.67 -2.08
CA ARG A 12 24.21 9.34 -2.22
C ARG A 12 23.95 8.01 -2.92
N ASN A 13 25.00 7.27 -3.28
CA ASN A 13 24.95 5.98 -3.97
C ASN A 13 24.03 5.97 -5.22
N PRO A 14 24.29 6.84 -6.22
CA PRO A 14 23.43 6.97 -7.38
C PRO A 14 23.48 5.74 -8.30
N LEU A 15 22.37 5.40 -8.95
CA LEU A 15 22.38 4.41 -10.03
C LEU A 15 22.99 5.02 -11.30
N LEU A 16 24.13 4.49 -11.74
CA LEU A 16 24.78 4.90 -12.97
C LEU A 16 24.13 4.21 -14.18
N TYR A 17 23.52 4.96 -15.10
CA TYR A 17 22.83 4.40 -16.26
C TYR A 17 22.99 5.28 -17.51
N PRO A 18 23.12 4.69 -18.72
CA PRO A 18 23.29 3.26 -19.00
C PRO A 18 24.76 2.83 -19.16
N VAL A 19 25.08 1.64 -18.67
CA VAL A 19 26.28 0.87 -19.11
C VAL A 19 25.86 -0.08 -20.22
N THR A 20 26.52 0.00 -21.37
CA THR A 20 26.20 -0.78 -22.59
C THR A 20 27.43 -1.54 -23.08
N LYS A 21 27.27 -2.37 -24.11
CA LYS A 21 28.39 -3.09 -24.74
C LYS A 21 29.50 -2.16 -25.26
N GLU A 22 29.14 -0.94 -25.64
CA GLU A 22 30.07 0.05 -26.17
C GLU A 22 30.99 0.66 -25.10
N ASN A 23 30.51 0.77 -23.86
CA ASN A 23 31.21 1.50 -22.80
C ASN A 23 31.65 0.63 -21.60
N VAL A 24 31.20 -0.62 -21.51
CA VAL A 24 31.44 -1.52 -20.36
C VAL A 24 32.92 -1.66 -20.01
N GLU A 25 33.79 -1.81 -21.02
CA GLU A 25 35.25 -1.96 -20.80
C GLU A 25 35.86 -0.72 -20.14
N THR A 26 35.39 0.47 -20.52
CA THR A 26 35.84 1.73 -19.92
C THR A 26 35.18 2.04 -18.58
N ALA A 27 34.02 1.43 -18.33
CA ALA A 27 33.22 1.63 -17.12
C ALA A 27 33.77 0.81 -15.94
N ILE A 28 34.13 -0.46 -16.18
CA ILE A 28 34.64 -1.39 -15.16
C ILE A 28 35.72 -0.77 -14.25
N PRO A 29 36.84 -0.22 -14.76
CA PRO A 29 37.89 0.31 -13.89
C PRO A 29 37.39 1.48 -13.02
N LYS A 30 36.50 2.33 -13.55
CA LYS A 30 35.93 3.49 -12.83
C LYS A 30 34.92 3.11 -11.76
N ILE A 31 34.20 2.00 -11.96
CA ILE A 31 33.30 1.40 -10.97
C ILE A 31 34.11 0.70 -9.88
N LYS A 32 35.22 0.03 -10.23
CA LYS A 32 36.11 -0.58 -9.24
C LYS A 32 36.79 0.43 -8.34
N GLU A 33 37.25 1.55 -8.89
CA GLU A 33 37.88 2.64 -8.13
C GLU A 33 36.92 3.23 -7.09
N LYS A 34 35.65 3.38 -7.47
CA LYS A 34 34.59 3.91 -6.62
C LYS A 34 33.34 3.07 -6.83
N PRO A 35 33.03 2.10 -5.95
CA PRO A 35 31.86 1.24 -6.07
C PRO A 35 30.58 2.05 -6.25
N THR A 36 29.76 1.69 -7.24
CA THR A 36 28.52 2.39 -7.57
C THR A 36 27.58 1.41 -8.28
N PRO A 37 26.29 1.35 -7.92
CA PRO A 37 25.33 0.50 -8.61
C PRO A 37 25.18 0.94 -10.07
N VAL A 38 25.07 -0.02 -10.97
CA VAL A 38 25.01 0.24 -12.41
C VAL A 38 23.75 -0.34 -13.05
N GLY A 39 23.06 0.47 -13.84
CA GLY A 39 22.01 0.01 -14.73
C GLY A 39 22.62 -0.34 -16.08
N ILE A 40 22.57 -1.62 -16.45
CA ILE A 40 23.03 -2.08 -17.76
C ILE A 40 21.88 -2.10 -18.75
N ARG A 41 22.15 -1.71 -20.00
CA ARG A 41 21.19 -1.75 -21.10
C ARG A 41 21.72 -2.60 -22.23
N GLY A 42 20.96 -3.61 -22.62
CA GLY A 42 21.15 -4.37 -23.86
C GLY A 42 20.05 -4.05 -24.87
N GLU A 43 20.22 -4.49 -26.12
CA GLU A 43 19.16 -4.50 -27.14
C GLU A 43 18.29 -5.77 -27.07
N SER A 44 18.70 -6.76 -26.27
CA SER A 44 17.95 -7.97 -25.98
C SER A 44 18.35 -8.59 -24.63
N VAL A 45 17.60 -9.60 -24.19
CA VAL A 45 17.91 -10.35 -22.97
C VAL A 45 19.24 -11.11 -23.10
N GLU A 46 19.57 -11.62 -24.29
CA GLU A 46 20.84 -12.31 -24.56
C GLU A 46 22.04 -11.37 -24.41
N GLU A 47 21.91 -10.11 -24.83
CA GLU A 47 22.97 -9.13 -24.63
C GLU A 47 23.18 -8.80 -23.16
N LEU A 48 22.10 -8.74 -22.37
CA LEU A 48 22.20 -8.59 -20.91
C LEU A 48 23.04 -9.69 -20.27
N VAL A 49 22.89 -10.95 -20.71
CA VAL A 49 23.68 -12.08 -20.20
C VAL A 49 25.18 -11.85 -20.43
N SER A 50 25.54 -11.34 -21.60
CA SER A 50 26.93 -11.04 -21.93
C SER A 50 27.49 -9.93 -21.03
N LEU A 51 26.70 -8.86 -20.82
CA LEU A 51 27.08 -7.73 -19.97
C LEU A 51 27.19 -8.12 -18.49
N THR A 52 26.22 -8.86 -17.94
CA THR A 52 26.27 -9.27 -16.52
C THR A 52 27.40 -10.25 -16.26
N THR A 53 27.74 -11.13 -17.21
CA THR A 53 28.88 -12.05 -17.08
C THR A 53 30.18 -11.27 -16.98
N LYS A 54 30.40 -10.30 -17.89
CA LYS A 54 31.60 -9.44 -17.85
C LYS A 54 31.73 -8.65 -16.54
N LEU A 55 30.63 -8.03 -16.08
CA LEU A 55 30.63 -7.29 -14.82
C LEU A 55 30.92 -8.19 -13.62
N LYS A 56 30.36 -9.40 -13.62
CA LYS A 56 30.60 -10.39 -12.58
C LYS A 56 32.03 -10.91 -12.56
N GLU A 57 32.63 -11.18 -13.71
CA GLU A 57 34.05 -11.54 -13.81
C GLU A 57 34.96 -10.41 -13.29
N ALA A 58 34.50 -9.16 -13.44
CA ALA A 58 35.12 -8.00 -12.84
C ALA A 58 34.80 -7.83 -11.33
N GLY A 59 33.95 -8.67 -10.72
CA GLY A 59 33.56 -8.57 -9.31
C GLY A 59 32.54 -7.47 -9.01
N ILE A 60 31.80 -7.00 -10.02
CA ILE A 60 30.74 -5.99 -9.88
C ILE A 60 29.38 -6.71 -9.85
N GLU A 61 28.70 -6.66 -8.71
CA GLU A 61 27.41 -7.36 -8.50
C GLU A 61 26.21 -6.42 -8.29
N ASP A 62 26.45 -5.13 -8.00
CA ASP A 62 25.38 -4.13 -7.85
C ASP A 62 24.85 -3.70 -9.22
N VAL A 63 24.03 -4.55 -9.82
CA VAL A 63 23.55 -4.41 -11.20
C VAL A 63 22.02 -4.35 -11.26
N VAL A 64 21.50 -3.52 -12.17
CA VAL A 64 20.09 -3.45 -12.55
C VAL A 64 19.97 -3.65 -14.05
N LEU A 65 19.02 -4.46 -14.51
CA LEU A 65 18.89 -4.88 -15.90
C LEU A 65 17.85 -4.05 -16.67
N ASP A 66 18.22 -3.54 -17.83
CA ASP A 66 17.31 -2.97 -18.83
C ASP A 66 17.41 -3.78 -20.13
N PRO A 67 16.40 -4.61 -20.48
CA PRO A 67 16.40 -5.40 -21.71
C PRO A 67 16.25 -4.57 -22.99
N GLY A 68 16.03 -3.25 -22.88
CA GLY A 68 15.89 -2.37 -24.04
C GLY A 68 14.59 -2.55 -24.81
N SER A 69 13.55 -3.10 -24.16
CA SER A 69 12.24 -3.37 -24.78
C SER A 69 11.65 -2.10 -25.42
N LYS A 70 11.21 -2.22 -26.68
CA LYS A 70 10.77 -1.07 -27.50
C LYS A 70 9.28 -0.79 -27.38
N ASN A 71 8.51 -1.78 -26.98
CA ASN A 71 7.06 -1.68 -26.81
C ASN A 71 6.60 -2.47 -25.58
N LEU A 72 5.33 -2.29 -25.21
CA LEU A 72 4.75 -2.87 -24.00
C LEU A 72 4.71 -4.42 -24.04
N LEU A 73 4.48 -5.01 -25.21
CA LEU A 73 4.44 -6.48 -25.35
C LEU A 73 5.82 -7.08 -25.08
N GLU A 74 6.87 -6.49 -25.66
CA GLU A 74 8.26 -6.85 -25.39
C GLU A 74 8.59 -6.67 -23.91
N ALA A 75 8.22 -5.54 -23.31
CA ALA A 75 8.50 -5.27 -21.90
C ALA A 75 7.88 -6.33 -20.98
N ILE A 76 6.62 -6.73 -21.22
CA ILE A 76 5.97 -7.81 -20.44
C ILE A 76 6.69 -9.14 -20.65
N ARG A 77 7.03 -9.47 -21.91
CA ARG A 77 7.71 -10.72 -22.27
C ARG A 77 9.07 -10.80 -21.58
N ASP A 78 9.88 -9.76 -21.71
CA ASP A 78 11.26 -9.72 -21.25
C ASP A 78 11.31 -9.73 -19.72
N GLN A 79 10.47 -8.94 -19.04
CA GLN A 79 10.36 -8.97 -17.57
C GLN A 79 9.94 -10.35 -17.05
N THR A 80 8.96 -10.98 -17.71
CA THR A 80 8.50 -12.33 -17.35
C THR A 80 9.59 -13.37 -17.56
N PHE A 81 10.32 -13.29 -18.68
CA PHE A 81 11.40 -14.20 -19.00
C PHE A 81 12.56 -14.07 -18.00
N ILE A 82 13.04 -12.84 -17.74
CA ILE A 82 14.10 -12.55 -16.76
C ILE A 82 13.74 -13.14 -15.39
N ARG A 83 12.54 -12.81 -14.89
CA ARG A 83 12.07 -13.30 -13.58
C ARG A 83 11.99 -14.82 -13.52
N ARG A 84 11.45 -15.47 -14.56
CA ARG A 84 11.31 -16.93 -14.61
C ARG A 84 12.67 -17.62 -14.72
N ALA A 85 13.57 -17.12 -15.56
CA ALA A 85 14.92 -17.68 -15.70
C ALA A 85 15.68 -17.61 -14.37
N ALA A 86 15.65 -16.46 -13.70
CA ALA A 86 16.29 -16.26 -12.40
C ALA A 86 15.74 -17.22 -11.32
N ILE A 87 14.42 -17.34 -11.18
CA ILE A 87 13.80 -18.11 -10.09
C ILE A 87 13.69 -19.60 -10.40
N LYS A 88 13.20 -19.97 -11.58
CA LYS A 88 12.85 -21.37 -11.89
C LYS A 88 14.05 -22.17 -12.41
N GLN A 89 14.97 -21.51 -13.11
CA GLN A 89 16.16 -22.17 -13.67
C GLN A 89 17.42 -21.84 -12.87
N GLY A 90 17.35 -20.94 -11.88
CA GLY A 90 18.53 -20.49 -11.14
C GLY A 90 19.54 -19.76 -12.02
N PHE A 91 19.08 -19.18 -13.14
CA PHE A 91 19.96 -18.59 -14.14
C PHE A 91 20.54 -17.26 -13.65
N ARG A 92 21.70 -17.35 -12.99
CA ARG A 92 22.36 -16.24 -12.27
C ARG A 92 22.64 -15.00 -13.12
N PRO A 93 22.99 -15.07 -14.43
CA PRO A 93 23.22 -13.87 -15.23
C PRO A 93 22.02 -12.92 -15.33
N LEU A 94 20.80 -13.40 -15.07
CA LEU A 94 19.57 -12.59 -15.02
C LEU A 94 19.02 -12.45 -13.59
N GLY A 95 19.81 -12.80 -12.58
CA GLY A 95 19.43 -12.82 -11.16
C GLY A 95 19.42 -11.46 -10.47
N TYR A 96 19.15 -10.39 -11.21
CA TYR A 96 19.22 -9.00 -10.72
C TYR A 96 17.87 -8.29 -10.88
N PRO A 97 17.59 -7.23 -10.11
CA PRO A 97 16.44 -6.37 -10.35
C PRO A 97 16.47 -5.76 -11.75
N THR A 98 15.30 -5.37 -12.26
CA THR A 98 15.16 -4.73 -13.57
C THR A 98 14.74 -3.27 -13.41
N ILE A 99 15.12 -2.43 -14.39
CA ILE A 99 14.61 -1.07 -14.56
C ILE A 99 13.80 -1.00 -15.86
N ALA A 100 12.69 -0.28 -15.84
CA ALA A 100 11.82 -0.09 -16.98
C ALA A 100 11.49 1.38 -17.20
N PHE A 101 11.34 1.75 -18.47
CA PHE A 101 11.10 3.12 -18.91
C PHE A 101 9.77 3.19 -19.69
N PRO A 102 8.60 3.10 -19.02
CA PRO A 102 7.32 3.29 -19.68
C PRO A 102 7.24 4.60 -20.48
N CYS A 103 7.96 5.64 -20.05
CA CYS A 103 8.08 6.91 -20.76
C CYS A 103 8.71 6.82 -22.16
N PHE A 104 9.45 5.75 -22.47
CA PHE A 104 10.00 5.48 -23.81
C PHE A 104 9.16 4.50 -24.62
N ILE A 105 8.20 3.83 -23.99
CA ILE A 105 7.35 2.78 -24.59
C ILE A 105 6.00 3.34 -25.02
N ALA A 106 5.46 4.30 -24.26
CA ALA A 106 4.12 4.81 -24.45
C ALA A 106 4.12 6.33 -24.50
N GLU A 107 3.62 6.86 -25.62
CA GLU A 107 3.36 8.28 -25.79
C GLU A 107 2.11 8.69 -25.01
N ASN A 108 2.11 9.89 -24.43
CA ASN A 108 1.04 10.49 -23.62
C ASN A 108 0.97 9.97 -22.17
N GLY A 109 0.87 10.89 -21.21
CA GLY A 109 0.98 10.60 -19.77
C GLY A 109 0.05 9.48 -19.25
N LEU A 110 -1.18 9.35 -19.76
CA LEU A 110 -2.08 8.27 -19.35
C LEU A 110 -1.59 6.89 -19.83
N LYS A 111 -1.12 6.76 -21.08
CA LYS A 111 -0.63 5.46 -21.59
C LYS A 111 0.68 5.08 -20.90
N GLU A 112 1.54 6.04 -20.60
CA GLU A 112 2.73 5.83 -19.78
C GLU A 112 2.36 5.23 -18.42
N ILE A 113 1.36 5.80 -17.75
CA ILE A 113 0.91 5.35 -16.42
C ILE A 113 0.25 3.96 -16.49
N MET A 114 -0.48 3.65 -17.56
CA MET A 114 -0.97 2.28 -17.80
C MET A 114 0.17 1.29 -18.04
N ALA A 115 1.22 1.68 -18.77
CA ALA A 115 2.41 0.84 -18.96
C ALA A 115 3.14 0.61 -17.61
N ALA A 116 3.28 1.66 -16.80
CA ALA A 116 3.84 1.57 -15.45
C ALA A 116 3.02 0.63 -14.56
N SER A 117 1.69 0.74 -14.60
CA SER A 117 0.76 -0.14 -13.89
C SER A 117 0.98 -1.61 -14.24
N ILE A 118 1.16 -1.91 -15.52
CA ILE A 118 1.46 -3.28 -15.97
C ILE A 118 2.83 -3.74 -15.46
N LEU A 119 3.85 -2.87 -15.52
CA LEU A 119 5.20 -3.19 -15.09
C LEU A 119 5.32 -3.40 -13.57
N ILE A 120 4.49 -2.73 -12.76
CA ILE A 120 4.32 -3.04 -11.33
C ILE A 120 3.90 -4.50 -11.14
N ASN A 121 2.93 -4.98 -11.93
CA ASN A 121 2.47 -6.36 -11.88
C ASN A 121 3.45 -7.34 -12.54
N LYS A 122 4.33 -6.84 -13.41
CA LYS A 122 5.28 -7.60 -14.22
C LYS A 122 6.72 -7.30 -13.81
N PHE A 123 6.99 -7.49 -12.52
CA PHE A 123 8.31 -7.72 -11.94
C PHE A 123 9.36 -6.60 -12.10
N ALA A 124 9.00 -5.43 -12.64
CA ALA A 124 9.92 -4.32 -12.73
C ALA A 124 10.33 -3.84 -11.33
N GLY A 125 11.64 -3.79 -11.06
CA GLY A 125 12.17 -3.33 -9.77
C GLY A 125 12.18 -1.82 -9.65
N ILE A 126 12.56 -1.13 -10.74
CA ILE A 126 12.56 0.33 -10.85
C ILE A 126 11.72 0.72 -12.08
N ILE A 127 10.87 1.72 -11.93
CA ILE A 127 10.04 2.26 -13.02
C ILE A 127 10.31 3.75 -13.10
N VAL A 128 10.76 4.22 -14.27
CA VAL A 128 11.06 5.64 -14.52
C VAL A 128 9.91 6.26 -15.29
N LEU A 129 9.33 7.32 -14.73
CA LEU A 129 8.26 8.10 -15.33
C LEU A 129 8.81 9.44 -15.85
N SER A 130 8.21 9.98 -16.91
CA SER A 130 8.49 11.32 -17.44
C SER A 130 7.72 12.41 -16.71
N ASN A 131 6.56 12.07 -16.13
CA ASN A 131 5.67 13.00 -15.45
C ASN A 131 5.16 12.44 -14.13
N PHE A 132 5.04 13.32 -13.13
CA PHE A 132 4.54 13.01 -11.78
C PHE A 132 3.27 13.81 -11.47
N ASP A 133 2.33 13.81 -12.42
CA ASP A 133 1.00 14.38 -12.20
C ASP A 133 0.30 13.68 -11.02
N GLN A 134 -0.26 14.47 -10.10
CA GLN A 134 -0.83 13.98 -8.85
C GLN A 134 -1.98 12.98 -9.06
N TYR A 135 -2.82 13.19 -10.09
CA TYR A 135 -3.99 12.37 -10.36
C TYR A 135 -3.62 11.02 -10.94
N SER A 136 -2.48 10.96 -11.64
CA SER A 136 -1.96 9.73 -12.21
C SER A 136 -1.02 8.99 -11.26
N LEU A 137 -0.25 9.71 -10.45
CA LEU A 137 0.71 9.14 -9.52
C LEU A 137 0.04 8.44 -8.33
N LEU A 138 -1.00 9.05 -7.74
CA LEU A 138 -1.73 8.47 -6.61
C LEU A 138 -2.25 7.04 -6.90
N PRO A 139 -3.01 6.78 -7.99
CA PRO A 139 -3.47 5.42 -8.28
C PRO A 139 -2.32 4.45 -8.56
N THR A 140 -1.22 4.88 -9.17
CA THR A 140 -0.02 4.04 -9.36
C THR A 140 0.64 3.64 -8.04
N LEU A 141 0.76 4.58 -7.10
CA LEU A 141 1.30 4.31 -5.76
C LEU A 141 0.38 3.39 -4.95
N ILE A 142 -0.94 3.58 -5.04
CA ILE A 142 -1.94 2.70 -4.42
C ILE A 142 -1.87 1.29 -5.01
N GLN A 143 -1.76 1.16 -6.34
CA GLN A 143 -1.60 -0.15 -6.97
C GLN A 143 -0.32 -0.83 -6.48
N ARG A 144 0.81 -0.11 -6.43
CA ARG A 144 2.07 -0.65 -5.90
C ARG A 144 1.89 -1.15 -4.46
N LEU A 145 1.25 -0.36 -3.60
CA LEU A 145 0.93 -0.77 -2.22
C LEU A 145 0.12 -2.07 -2.22
N ASN A 146 -0.95 -2.15 -3.00
CA ASN A 146 -1.83 -3.31 -3.04
C ASN A 146 -1.11 -4.58 -3.53
N ILE A 147 -0.29 -4.48 -4.58
CA ILE A 147 0.43 -5.63 -5.16
C ILE A 147 1.54 -6.15 -4.23
N TYR A 148 2.21 -5.24 -3.50
CA TYR A 148 3.33 -5.59 -2.63
C TYR A 148 2.95 -5.80 -1.15
N THR A 149 1.66 -5.73 -0.80
CA THR A 149 1.16 -6.09 0.54
C THR A 149 1.24 -7.60 0.74
N ASP A 150 1.74 -8.07 1.88
CA ASP A 150 1.79 -9.49 2.19
C ASP A 150 0.36 -10.06 2.25
N PRO A 151 -0.02 -10.99 1.35
CA PRO A 151 -1.38 -11.51 1.30
C PRO A 151 -1.74 -12.39 2.50
N ARG A 152 -0.77 -12.78 3.35
CA ARG A 152 -0.97 -13.65 4.51
C ARG A 152 -1.27 -12.86 5.79
N PHE A 153 -0.84 -11.60 5.85
CA PHE A 153 -0.97 -10.76 7.04
C PHE A 153 -1.79 -9.52 6.70
N PRO A 154 -3.09 -9.50 7.04
CA PRO A 154 -3.89 -8.31 6.89
C PRO A 154 -3.29 -7.17 7.71
N MET A 155 -3.16 -5.99 7.11
CA MET A 155 -2.77 -4.80 7.86
C MET A 155 -3.85 -4.50 8.90
N ALA A 156 -3.49 -4.62 10.17
CA ALA A 156 -4.40 -4.43 11.28
C ALA A 156 -3.99 -3.25 12.16
N VAL A 157 -4.99 -2.62 12.76
CA VAL A 157 -4.85 -1.54 13.74
C VAL A 157 -5.00 -2.13 15.14
N GLU A 158 -4.36 -1.56 16.15
CA GLU A 158 -4.47 -2.02 17.54
C GLU A 158 -5.91 -1.89 18.05
N GLU A 159 -6.42 -2.91 18.75
CA GLU A 159 -7.73 -2.88 19.40
C GLU A 159 -7.73 -1.89 20.58
N LYS A 160 -8.42 -0.77 20.40
CA LYS A 160 -8.71 0.25 21.41
C LYS A 160 -9.78 1.21 20.87
N TYR A 161 -10.23 2.13 21.71
CA TYR A 161 -10.89 3.31 21.16
C TYR A 161 -9.84 4.33 20.71
N TYR A 162 -10.10 4.96 19.57
CA TYR A 162 -9.33 6.09 19.07
C TYR A 162 -10.16 7.35 19.20
N GLU A 163 -9.51 8.43 19.62
CA GLU A 163 -10.09 9.77 19.62
C GLU A 163 -9.87 10.38 18.22
N VAL A 164 -10.96 10.69 17.52
CA VAL A 164 -10.91 11.40 16.24
C VAL A 164 -11.33 12.83 16.46
N LEU A 165 -10.45 13.78 16.13
CA LEU A 165 -10.50 15.18 16.58
C LEU A 165 -10.33 15.26 18.11
N GLU A 166 -11.09 16.13 18.79
CA GLU A 166 -11.05 16.34 20.24
C GLU A 166 -12.42 15.98 20.85
N PRO A 167 -12.72 14.68 21.08
CA PRO A 167 -14.02 14.26 21.60
C PRO A 167 -14.19 14.62 23.08
N ASP A 168 -15.41 15.05 23.41
CA ASP A 168 -15.89 15.36 24.76
C ASP A 168 -16.83 14.26 25.30
N GLU A 169 -17.40 14.48 26.49
CA GLU A 169 -18.31 13.54 27.16
C GLU A 169 -19.69 13.36 26.48
N TYR A 170 -19.99 14.16 25.46
CA TYR A 170 -21.22 14.11 24.66
C TYR A 170 -20.94 13.67 23.21
N SER A 171 -19.70 13.28 22.92
CA SER A 171 -19.28 12.92 21.56
C SER A 171 -19.72 11.50 21.19
N PRO A 172 -20.17 11.27 19.94
CA PRO A 172 -20.63 9.96 19.50
C PRO A 172 -19.58 8.86 19.69
N VAL A 173 -20.05 7.65 19.94
CA VAL A 173 -19.22 6.44 20.01
C VAL A 173 -19.60 5.52 18.85
N LEU A 174 -18.61 5.14 18.02
CA LEU A 174 -18.78 4.26 16.87
C LEU A 174 -17.95 2.99 17.05
N VAL A 175 -18.47 1.84 16.63
CA VAL A 175 -17.69 0.60 16.54
C VAL A 175 -17.28 0.33 15.10
N THR A 176 -16.06 -0.13 14.91
CA THR A 176 -15.57 -0.68 13.64
C THR A 176 -14.63 -1.86 13.87
N SER A 177 -14.19 -2.51 12.80
CA SER A 177 -13.24 -3.61 12.85
C SER A 177 -11.79 -3.11 12.71
N ASN A 178 -10.81 -3.93 13.08
CA ASN A 178 -9.41 -3.54 13.08
C ASN A 178 -8.68 -3.69 11.74
N TRP A 179 -9.35 -4.04 10.65
CA TRP A 179 -8.71 -3.97 9.34
C TRP A 179 -8.34 -2.52 9.01
N ALA A 180 -7.06 -2.26 8.73
CA ALA A 180 -6.54 -0.90 8.58
C ALA A 180 -7.32 -0.06 7.56
N LEU A 181 -7.69 -0.65 6.42
CA LEU A 181 -8.49 0.07 5.42
C LEU A 181 -9.89 0.45 5.96
N THR A 182 -10.52 -0.44 6.73
CA THR A 182 -11.83 -0.14 7.35
C THR A 182 -11.70 0.97 8.38
N TYR A 183 -10.70 0.90 9.27
CA TYR A 183 -10.44 1.93 10.26
C TYR A 183 -10.22 3.29 9.60
N PHE A 184 -9.28 3.39 8.64
CA PHE A 184 -8.96 4.66 8.00
C PHE A 184 -10.13 5.24 7.19
N LEU A 185 -10.97 4.40 6.58
CA LEU A 185 -12.20 4.87 5.92
C LEU A 185 -13.20 5.46 6.91
N VAL A 186 -13.37 4.84 8.08
CA VAL A 186 -14.26 5.36 9.13
C VAL A 186 -13.68 6.64 9.73
N SER A 187 -12.42 6.62 10.18
CA SER A 187 -11.79 7.75 10.87
C SER A 187 -11.68 8.99 9.98
N SER A 188 -11.27 8.85 8.71
CA SER A 188 -11.20 9.97 7.77
C SER A 188 -12.58 10.53 7.44
N THR A 189 -13.62 9.70 7.38
CA THR A 189 -14.98 10.20 7.16
C THR A 189 -15.53 10.92 8.39
N VAL A 190 -15.24 10.42 9.60
CA VAL A 190 -15.56 11.10 10.86
C VAL A 190 -14.86 12.46 10.89
N GLU A 191 -13.56 12.52 10.61
CA GLU A 191 -12.81 13.77 10.53
C GLU A 191 -13.42 14.76 9.52
N ALA A 192 -13.78 14.28 8.33
CA ALA A 192 -14.42 15.10 7.29
C ALA A 192 -15.79 15.69 7.71
N THR A 193 -16.49 15.05 8.66
CA THR A 193 -17.75 15.59 9.21
C THR A 193 -17.55 16.76 10.16
N LYS A 194 -16.32 16.96 10.66
CA LYS A 194 -15.99 17.92 11.74
C LYS A 194 -16.75 17.67 13.04
N VAL A 195 -17.21 16.43 13.27
CA VAL A 195 -17.85 16.00 14.51
C VAL A 195 -16.85 15.14 15.29
N PRO A 196 -16.33 15.61 16.43
CA PRO A 196 -15.45 14.80 17.28
C PRO A 196 -16.16 13.54 17.75
N ALA A 197 -15.46 12.40 17.74
CA ALA A 197 -16.05 11.11 18.10
C ALA A 197 -15.01 10.11 18.62
N TYR A 198 -15.49 9.14 19.39
CA TYR A 198 -14.73 7.96 19.76
C TYR A 198 -14.97 6.84 18.74
N VAL A 199 -13.90 6.31 18.15
CA VAL A 199 -13.95 5.16 17.23
C VAL A 199 -13.36 3.93 17.92
N CYS A 200 -14.24 3.07 18.41
CA CYS A 200 -13.93 1.80 19.05
C CYS A 200 -13.57 0.75 17.98
N VAL A 201 -12.28 0.43 17.88
CA VAL A 201 -11.73 -0.52 16.91
C VAL A 201 -11.61 -1.89 17.56
N LYS A 202 -12.46 -2.83 17.15
CA LYS A 202 -12.51 -4.20 17.68
C LYS A 202 -11.60 -5.12 16.87
N ASP A 203 -10.76 -5.93 17.52
CA ASP A 203 -9.90 -6.91 16.86
C ASP A 203 -10.71 -8.01 16.20
N SER A 204 -10.64 -8.07 14.88
CA SER A 204 -11.28 -9.08 14.06
C SER A 204 -10.27 -9.80 13.18
N GLU A 205 -9.04 -9.99 13.67
CA GLU A 205 -7.95 -10.64 12.95
C GLU A 205 -7.62 -9.91 11.63
N GLY A 206 -7.80 -8.58 11.63
CA GLY A 206 -7.57 -7.74 10.46
C GLY A 206 -8.58 -7.93 9.33
N LEU A 207 -9.76 -8.50 9.60
CA LEU A 207 -10.86 -8.61 8.65
C LEU A 207 -11.76 -7.36 8.65
N GLY A 208 -12.30 -6.99 7.48
CA GLY A 208 -13.33 -5.96 7.39
C GLY A 208 -14.65 -6.38 8.06
N VAL A 209 -15.48 -5.42 8.47
CA VAL A 209 -16.71 -5.65 9.27
C VAL A 209 -17.57 -6.81 8.76
N LEU A 210 -17.94 -6.82 7.47
CA LEU A 210 -18.86 -7.83 6.94
C LEU A 210 -18.22 -9.22 6.90
N THR A 211 -16.94 -9.30 6.51
CA THR A 211 -16.17 -10.55 6.48
C THR A 211 -15.97 -11.09 7.89
N ALA A 212 -15.62 -10.21 8.84
CA ALA A 212 -15.44 -10.55 10.23
C ALA A 212 -16.75 -11.06 10.86
N TRP A 213 -17.87 -10.41 10.58
CA TRP A 213 -19.19 -10.87 11.03
C TRP A 213 -19.52 -12.25 10.47
N ALA A 214 -19.32 -12.47 9.17
CA ALA A 214 -19.57 -13.76 8.53
C ALA A 214 -18.65 -14.88 9.08
N ALA A 215 -17.44 -14.53 9.51
CA ALA A 215 -16.48 -15.46 10.13
C ALA A 215 -16.70 -15.66 11.65
N GLY A 216 -17.72 -15.04 12.25
CA GLY A 216 -17.96 -15.09 13.70
C GLY A 216 -16.93 -14.30 14.53
N LYS A 217 -16.11 -13.48 13.87
CA LYS A 217 -15.08 -12.63 14.48
C LYS A 217 -15.57 -11.21 14.75
N PHE A 218 -16.85 -10.92 14.54
CA PHE A 218 -17.48 -9.63 14.85
C PHE A 218 -18.95 -9.87 15.22
N GLY A 219 -19.17 -10.49 16.38
CA GLY A 219 -20.48 -10.77 16.98
C GLY A 219 -20.81 -9.85 18.14
N GLY A 220 -22.08 -9.84 18.57
CA GLY A 220 -22.56 -8.97 19.66
C GLY A 220 -21.82 -9.22 20.97
N ASP A 221 -21.61 -10.47 21.36
CA ASP A 221 -20.87 -10.84 22.57
C ASP A 221 -19.43 -10.31 22.54
N SER A 222 -18.73 -10.54 21.43
CA SER A 222 -17.32 -10.13 21.28
C SER A 222 -17.15 -8.61 21.26
N VAL A 223 -18.09 -7.89 20.63
CA VAL A 223 -18.08 -6.42 20.61
C VAL A 223 -18.48 -5.86 21.98
N GLY A 224 -19.47 -6.45 22.64
CA GLY A 224 -19.90 -6.05 23.97
C GLY A 224 -18.78 -6.22 25.02
N ALA A 225 -18.08 -7.34 24.99
CA ALA A 225 -16.91 -7.59 25.84
C ALA A 225 -15.81 -6.54 25.61
N PHE A 226 -15.52 -6.20 24.35
CA PHE A 226 -14.57 -5.15 24.01
C PHE A 226 -15.00 -3.78 24.55
N ILE A 227 -16.26 -3.38 24.35
CA ILE A 227 -16.77 -2.08 24.83
C ILE A 227 -16.70 -1.95 26.36
N LYS A 228 -16.97 -3.03 27.09
CA LYS A 228 -16.81 -3.08 28.55
C LYS A 228 -15.34 -2.92 28.98
N LYS A 229 -14.41 -3.48 28.21
CA LYS A 229 -12.98 -3.48 28.53
C LYS A 229 -12.24 -2.23 28.09
N CYS A 230 -12.65 -1.60 26.98
CA CYS A 230 -11.85 -0.57 26.34
C CYS A 230 -11.84 0.78 27.08
N GLY A 231 -12.74 0.99 28.05
CA GLY A 231 -12.78 2.19 28.90
C GLY A 231 -13.56 3.37 28.29
N VAL A 232 -14.23 3.20 27.15
CA VAL A 232 -15.02 4.27 26.52
C VAL A 232 -16.22 4.70 27.38
N ALA A 233 -16.75 3.80 28.21
CA ALA A 233 -17.88 4.06 29.10
C ALA A 233 -17.59 5.16 30.14
N ASP A 234 -16.32 5.34 30.52
CA ASP A 234 -15.87 6.36 31.47
C ASP A 234 -15.61 7.70 30.80
N ARG A 235 -15.61 7.73 29.46
CA ARG A 235 -15.33 8.91 28.65
C ARG A 235 -16.58 9.64 28.17
N VAL A 236 -17.75 8.98 28.24
CA VAL A 236 -19.03 9.56 27.80
C VAL A 236 -20.11 9.48 28.87
N LYS A 237 -20.93 10.52 28.97
CA LYS A 237 -22.08 10.59 29.88
C LYS A 237 -23.30 9.82 29.37
N HIS A 238 -23.38 9.58 28.07
CA HIS A 238 -24.44 8.79 27.46
C HIS A 238 -24.06 7.31 27.38
N ARG A 239 -25.04 6.46 27.05
CA ARG A 239 -24.82 5.04 26.74
C ARG A 239 -25.44 4.75 25.38
N LYS A 240 -24.84 5.34 24.34
CA LYS A 240 -25.30 5.17 22.96
C LYS A 240 -24.13 4.78 22.08
N LEU A 241 -24.30 3.72 21.30
CA LEU A 241 -23.24 3.14 20.48
C LEU A 241 -23.73 2.96 19.05
N ILE A 242 -22.94 3.44 18.09
CA ILE A 242 -23.23 3.29 16.66
C ILE A 242 -22.52 2.05 16.14
N ILE A 243 -23.27 1.11 15.56
CA ILE A 243 -22.70 -0.05 14.86
C ILE A 243 -22.76 0.15 13.33
N PRO A 244 -21.86 -0.47 12.56
CA PRO A 244 -21.92 -0.40 11.10
C PRO A 244 -23.20 -1.02 10.55
N GLY A 245 -23.82 -0.40 9.55
CA GLY A 245 -25.07 -0.89 8.96
C GLY A 245 -24.94 -2.28 8.31
N LYS A 246 -23.73 -2.67 7.87
CA LYS A 246 -23.44 -4.02 7.37
C LYS A 246 -23.49 -5.10 8.46
N ALA A 247 -23.36 -4.72 9.73
CA ALA A 247 -23.43 -5.61 10.89
C ALA A 247 -24.71 -5.38 11.72
N ALA A 248 -25.77 -4.78 11.15
CA ALA A 248 -27.02 -4.46 11.88
C ALA A 248 -27.63 -5.66 12.64
N ARG A 249 -27.36 -6.89 12.18
CA ARG A 249 -27.84 -8.13 12.81
C ARG A 249 -27.29 -8.39 14.21
N ILE A 250 -26.14 -7.82 14.57
CA ILE A 250 -25.55 -8.01 15.91
C ILE A 250 -26.26 -7.18 16.99
N LYS A 251 -27.19 -6.28 16.60
CA LYS A 251 -27.78 -5.29 17.49
C LYS A 251 -28.34 -5.90 18.78
N GLY A 252 -29.23 -6.88 18.69
CA GLY A 252 -29.89 -7.46 19.87
C GLY A 252 -28.91 -8.18 20.78
N GLU A 253 -28.05 -9.03 20.21
CA GLU A 253 -26.99 -9.72 20.94
C GLU A 253 -26.03 -8.73 21.64
N LEU A 254 -25.72 -7.60 20.99
CA LEU A 254 -24.87 -6.56 21.58
C LEU A 254 -25.57 -5.80 22.71
N GLU A 255 -26.87 -5.52 22.58
CA GLU A 255 -27.68 -4.92 23.65
C GLU A 255 -27.68 -5.82 24.89
N ASP A 256 -27.92 -7.11 24.71
CA ASP A 256 -27.88 -8.11 25.79
C ASP A 256 -26.48 -8.22 26.41
N ALA A 257 -25.43 -8.30 25.57
CA ALA A 257 -24.04 -8.38 26.01
C ALA A 257 -23.59 -7.11 26.77
N LEU A 258 -24.27 -5.98 26.59
CA LEU A 258 -24.07 -4.72 27.31
C LEU A 258 -25.09 -4.50 28.44
N ASN A 259 -25.75 -5.57 28.89
CA ASN A 259 -26.71 -5.57 29.99
C ASN A 259 -27.90 -4.60 29.77
N LEU A 260 -28.25 -4.31 28.52
CA LEU A 260 -29.27 -3.33 28.13
C LEU A 260 -29.00 -1.90 28.63
N GLU A 261 -27.78 -1.59 29.08
CA GLU A 261 -27.40 -0.25 29.52
C GLU A 261 -27.13 0.68 28.33
N TRP A 262 -26.79 0.11 27.16
CA TRP A 262 -26.45 0.85 25.94
C TRP A 262 -27.55 0.77 24.89
N GLU A 263 -27.94 1.94 24.37
CA GLU A 263 -28.81 2.07 23.20
C GLU A 263 -27.98 1.88 21.92
N ILE A 264 -28.23 0.79 21.18
CA ILE A 264 -27.51 0.49 19.94
C ILE A 264 -28.22 1.09 18.73
N THR A 265 -27.53 2.01 18.06
CA THR A 265 -27.99 2.64 16.82
C THR A 265 -27.31 2.01 15.61
N VAL A 266 -28.10 1.59 14.62
CA VAL A 266 -27.57 1.10 13.34
C VAL A 266 -27.18 2.30 12.47
N GLY A 267 -25.89 2.43 12.22
CA GLY A 267 -25.34 3.43 11.31
C GLY A 267 -25.53 3.06 9.83
N PRO A 268 -24.99 3.87 8.91
CA PRO A 268 -25.05 3.60 7.48
C PRO A 268 -24.26 2.35 7.08
N LYS A 269 -24.63 1.76 5.94
CA LYS A 269 -23.93 0.58 5.38
C LYS A 269 -22.56 0.93 4.78
N GLU A 270 -22.42 2.13 4.24
CA GLU A 270 -21.19 2.66 3.65
C GLU A 270 -20.72 3.87 4.44
N THR A 271 -19.41 4.08 4.53
CA THR A 271 -18.82 5.20 5.28
C THR A 271 -19.26 6.54 4.74
N THR A 272 -19.48 6.68 3.43
CA THR A 272 -20.00 7.92 2.81
C THR A 272 -21.32 8.40 3.43
N GLY A 273 -22.14 7.48 3.96
CA GLY A 273 -23.37 7.83 4.66
C GLY A 273 -23.15 8.51 6.03
N LEU A 274 -21.96 8.34 6.63
CA LEU A 274 -21.61 8.97 7.90
C LEU A 274 -21.60 10.50 7.80
N GLY A 275 -21.28 11.04 6.61
CA GLY A 275 -21.26 12.48 6.36
C GLY A 275 -22.56 13.20 6.75
N LYS A 276 -23.71 12.56 6.49
CA LYS A 276 -25.03 13.08 6.92
C LYS A 276 -25.45 12.56 8.29
N PHE A 277 -25.23 11.27 8.53
CA PHE A 277 -25.72 10.59 9.72
C PHE A 277 -25.09 11.13 11.02
N LEU A 278 -23.76 11.30 11.04
CA LEU A 278 -23.03 11.61 12.27
C LEU A 278 -23.35 13.02 12.82
N PRO A 279 -23.43 14.09 11.99
CA PRO A 279 -23.88 15.40 12.47
C PRO A 279 -25.31 15.41 13.01
N GLU A 280 -26.23 14.67 12.39
CA GLU A 280 -27.62 14.56 12.88
C GLU A 280 -27.69 13.77 14.19
N PHE A 281 -26.90 12.71 14.32
CA PHE A 281 -26.81 11.91 15.53
C PHE A 281 -26.22 12.71 16.70
N ALA A 282 -25.12 13.43 16.48
CA ALA A 282 -24.46 14.23 17.52
C ALA A 282 -25.38 15.32 18.10
N LYS A 283 -26.25 15.94 17.28
CA LYS A 283 -27.25 16.90 17.77
C LYS A 283 -28.23 16.29 18.78
N LYS A 284 -28.53 14.99 18.66
CA LYS A 284 -29.41 14.24 19.57
C LYS A 284 -28.72 13.77 20.87
N LEU A 285 -27.40 13.93 20.97
CA LEU A 285 -26.63 13.63 22.18
C LEU A 285 -26.46 14.86 23.09
N LYS A 286 -26.48 16.05 22.48
CA LYS A 286 -26.34 17.34 23.18
C LYS A 286 -27.66 17.93 23.66
N GLY A 287 -28.78 17.45 23.13
CA GLY A 287 -30.14 17.81 23.56
C GLY A 287 -30.70 16.76 24.50
#